data_AF-A0A4Y2HGB4-F1
#
_entry.id   AF-A0A4Y2HGB4-F1
#
_cell.length_a   1.000
_cell.length_b   1.000
_cell.length_c   1.000
_cell.angle_alpha   90.00
_cell.angle_beta   90.00
_cell.angle_gamma   90.00
#
_symmetry.space_group_name_H-M   'P 1'
#
loop_
_entity.id
_entity.type
_entity.pdbx_description
1 polymer ?
#
loop_
_entity_poly.entity_id
_entity_poly.type
_entity_poly.pdbx_seq_one_letter_code
_entity_poly.pdbx_strand_id
1 'polypeptide(L)'
;MSIFAGARKSDLKILAEELGQTVNDSHKLKDLKRIILASKEYDEESAKEWMNTIINERKEREVIAEQKRQEEIAERRRQDEIQIAEQKRQLDTRNGSERMKWNFSCKKYALKQKVGL
;
A
#
# COMPACT_ATOMS: atom_id res chain seq x y z
N MET A 1 -22.14 23.25 16.88
CA MET A 1 -21.26 22.18 16.33
C MET A 1 -19.82 22.62 16.48
N SER A 2 -18.87 21.76 16.81
CA SER A 2 -17.45 22.16 16.86
C SER A 2 -16.85 22.06 15.46
N ILE A 3 -16.45 23.19 14.87
CA ILE A 3 -15.78 23.27 13.57
C ILE A 3 -14.45 22.48 13.50
N PHE A 4 -13.87 22.17 14.67
CA PHE A 4 -12.60 21.46 14.78
C PHE A 4 -12.76 19.96 15.08
N ALA A 5 -13.96 19.40 14.88
CA ALA A 5 -14.20 17.97 15.09
C ALA A 5 -13.39 17.15 14.07
N GLY A 6 -12.52 16.26 14.55
CA GLY A 6 -11.66 15.42 13.71
C GLY A 6 -10.38 16.10 13.19
N ALA A 7 -10.14 17.37 13.55
CA ALA A 7 -8.91 18.09 13.22
C ALA A 7 -7.73 17.62 14.10
N ARG A 8 -6.59 17.35 13.46
CA ARG A 8 -5.30 17.06 14.12
C ARG A 8 -4.59 18.38 14.44
N LYS A 9 -3.57 18.31 15.29
CA LYS A 9 -2.72 19.47 15.63
C LYS A 9 -2.07 20.09 14.39
N SER A 10 -1.65 19.27 13.42
CA SER A 10 -1.10 19.71 12.13
C SER A 10 -2.10 20.56 11.35
N ASP A 11 -3.37 20.13 11.29
CA ASP A 11 -4.40 20.83 10.52
C ASP A 11 -4.70 22.21 11.10
N LEU A 12 -4.74 22.31 12.43
CA LEU A 12 -4.92 23.58 13.14
C LEU A 12 -3.72 24.50 13.00
N LYS A 13 -2.51 23.95 12.86
CA LYS A 13 -1.31 24.74 12.60
C LYS A 13 -1.40 25.39 11.22
N ILE A 14 -1.75 24.61 10.19
CA ILE A 14 -1.96 25.09 8.83
C ILE A 14 -3.03 26.19 8.81
N LEU A 15 -4.18 25.95 9.44
CA LEU A 15 -5.26 26.94 9.48
C LEU A 15 -4.84 28.25 10.17
N ALA A 16 -4.04 28.18 11.23
CA ALA A 16 -3.56 29.38 11.91
C ALA A 16 -2.54 30.15 11.05
N GLU A 17 -1.66 29.47 10.33
CA GLU A 17 -0.72 30.08 9.38
C GLU A 17 -1.45 30.77 8.22
N GLU A 18 -2.50 30.16 7.67
CA GLU A 18 -3.35 30.75 6.63
C GLU A 18 -4.08 32.01 7.13
N LEU A 19 -4.46 32.06 8.40
CA LEU A 19 -5.03 33.25 9.05
C LEU A 19 -3.96 34.29 9.47
N GLY A 20 -2.72 34.14 8.99
CA GLY A 20 -1.61 35.05 9.26
C GLY A 20 -1.10 35.01 10.70
N GLN A 21 -1.48 34.00 11.49
CA GLN A 21 -1.04 33.86 12.88
C GLN A 21 0.27 33.08 12.97
N THR A 22 1.21 33.55 13.78
CA THR A 22 2.45 32.83 14.04
C THR A 22 2.21 31.70 15.03
N VAL A 23 2.35 30.45 14.60
CA VAL A 23 2.17 29.26 15.45
C VAL A 23 3.44 28.40 15.50
N ASN A 24 3.91 28.15 16.72
CA ASN A 24 5.04 27.26 16.99
C ASN A 24 4.56 25.83 17.33
N ASP A 25 5.38 24.82 17.07
CA ASP A 25 5.14 23.41 17.40
C ASP A 25 4.98 23.14 18.90
N SER A 26 5.46 24.04 19.75
CA SER A 26 5.26 23.97 21.22
C SER A 26 3.79 24.18 21.63
N HIS A 27 3.00 24.90 20.83
CA HIS A 27 1.61 25.21 21.19
C HIS A 27 0.77 23.94 21.33
N LYS A 28 -0.03 23.88 22.40
CA LYS A 28 -0.98 22.79 22.55
C LYS A 28 -2.18 23.01 21.63
N LEU A 29 -2.92 21.94 21.37
CA LEU A 29 -4.13 21.98 20.55
C LEU A 29 -5.16 23.01 21.06
N LYS A 30 -5.25 23.19 22.39
CA LYS A 30 -6.09 24.22 23.01
C LYS A 30 -5.59 25.64 22.70
N ASP A 31 -4.29 25.86 22.68
CA ASP A 31 -3.69 27.17 22.39
C ASP A 31 -3.91 27.55 20.93
N LEU A 32 -3.71 26.62 20.00
CA LEU A 32 -3.98 26.81 18.57
C LEU A 32 -5.44 27.21 18.31
N LYS A 33 -6.39 26.50 18.94
CA LYS A 33 -7.81 26.84 18.84
C LYS A 33 -8.09 28.26 19.33
N ARG A 34 -7.47 28.67 20.44
CA ARG A 34 -7.63 30.03 20.97
C ARG A 34 -7.04 31.08 20.02
N ILE A 35 -5.87 30.81 19.43
CA ILE A 35 -5.22 31.72 18.47
C ILE A 35 -6.10 31.92 17.24
N ILE A 36 -6.62 30.83 16.66
CA ILE A 36 -7.52 30.87 15.50
C ILE A 36 -8.79 31.70 15.81
N LEU A 37 -9.44 31.41 16.94
CA LEU A 37 -10.67 32.10 17.36
C LEU A 37 -10.45 33.58 17.73
N ALA A 38 -9.22 33.96 18.07
CA ALA A 38 -8.86 35.33 18.40
C ALA A 38 -8.37 36.13 17.18
N SER A 39 -8.26 35.52 16.00
CA SER A 39 -7.88 36.24 14.78
C SER A 39 -8.97 37.23 14.38
N LYS A 40 -8.57 38.44 14.00
CA LYS A 40 -9.48 39.51 13.57
C LYS A 40 -10.18 39.19 12.24
N GLU A 41 -9.57 38.32 11.44
CA GLU A 41 -10.06 37.88 10.13
C GLU A 41 -10.78 36.53 10.20
N TYR A 42 -11.03 36.02 11.41
CA TYR A 42 -11.72 34.76 11.60
C TYR A 42 -13.19 34.90 11.22
N ASP A 43 -13.57 34.28 10.10
CA ASP A 43 -14.95 34.00 9.72
C ASP A 43 -15.24 32.51 9.94
N GLU A 44 -16.33 32.19 10.65
CA GLU A 44 -16.64 30.82 11.07
C GLU A 44 -16.95 29.92 9.86
N GLU A 45 -17.62 30.45 8.84
CA GLU A 45 -18.01 29.70 7.64
C GLU A 45 -16.80 29.44 6.74
N SER A 46 -15.98 30.46 6.51
CA SER A 46 -14.72 30.35 5.78
C SER A 46 -13.75 29.39 6.48
N ALA A 47 -13.54 29.54 7.80
CA ALA A 47 -12.64 28.66 8.55
C ALA A 47 -13.10 27.20 8.54
N LYS A 48 -14.41 26.96 8.49
CA LYS A 48 -14.99 25.62 8.37
C LYS A 48 -14.76 25.03 6.97
N GLU A 49 -14.93 25.82 5.91
CA GLU A 49 -14.63 25.38 4.54
C GLU A 49 -13.14 25.04 4.38
N TRP A 50 -12.25 25.94 4.82
CA TRP A 50 -10.81 25.71 4.84
C TRP A 50 -10.43 24.45 5.64
N MET A 51 -11.00 24.26 6.83
CA MET A 51 -10.74 23.07 7.64
C MET A 51 -11.21 21.79 6.94
N ASN A 52 -12.36 21.81 6.27
CA ASN A 52 -12.83 20.67 5.49
C ASN A 52 -11.88 20.34 4.35
N THR A 53 -11.38 21.35 3.63
CA THR A 53 -10.39 21.17 2.56
C THR A 53 -9.11 20.53 3.08
N ILE A 54 -8.53 21.05 4.17
CA ILE A 54 -7.31 20.51 4.79
C ILE A 54 -7.51 19.04 5.21
N ILE A 55 -8.63 18.75 5.87
CA ILE A 55 -8.95 17.38 6.30
C ILE A 55 -9.16 16.46 5.09
N ASN A 56 -9.82 16.94 4.05
CA ASN A 56 -10.09 16.16 2.84
C ASN A 56 -8.81 15.84 2.07
N GLU A 57 -7.96 16.85 1.82
CA GLU A 57 -6.66 16.64 1.17
C GLU A 57 -5.78 15.63 1.91
N ARG A 58 -5.76 15.71 3.25
CA ARG A 58 -5.03 14.73 4.06
C ARG A 58 -5.59 13.32 3.89
N LYS A 59 -6.92 13.17 3.92
CA LYS A 59 -7.58 11.87 3.70
C LYS A 59 -7.29 11.33 2.30
N GLU A 60 -7.34 12.17 1.27
CA GLU A 60 -7.01 11.79 -0.11
C GLU A 60 -5.56 11.29 -0.22
N ARG A 61 -4.61 11.98 0.41
CA ARG A 61 -3.21 11.53 0.46
C ARG A 61 -3.06 10.18 1.17
N GLU A 62 -3.77 9.98 2.29
CA GLU A 62 -3.79 8.70 3.01
C GLU A 62 -4.38 7.57 2.15
N VAL A 63 -5.47 7.83 1.42
CA VAL A 63 -6.09 6.88 0.50
C VAL A 63 -5.17 6.53 -0.66
N ILE A 64 -4.53 7.52 -1.30
CA ILE A 64 -3.56 7.29 -2.39
C ILE A 64 -2.37 6.46 -1.90
N ALA A 65 -1.85 6.77 -0.70
CA ALA A 65 -0.74 6.02 -0.13
C ALA A 65 -1.12 4.57 0.18
N GLU A 66 -2.34 4.34 0.69
CA GLU A 66 -2.84 2.99 0.95
C GLU A 66 -3.09 2.22 -0.36
N GLN A 67 -3.69 2.87 -1.36
CA GLN A 67 -3.91 2.27 -2.67
C GLN A 67 -2.59 1.84 -3.30
N LYS A 68 -1.55 2.68 -3.27
CA LYS A 68 -0.21 2.31 -3.76
C LYS A 68 0.37 1.09 -3.05
N ARG A 69 0.20 0.99 -1.73
CA ARG A 69 0.63 -0.20 -0.96
C ARG A 69 -0.13 -1.45 -1.39
N GLN A 70 -1.44 -1.36 -1.58
CA GLN A 70 -2.26 -2.48 -2.04
C GLN A 70 -1.87 -2.91 -3.46
N GLU A 71 -1.64 -1.96 -4.37
CA GLU A 71 -1.17 -2.23 -5.73
C GLU A 71 0.20 -2.92 -5.74
N GLU A 72 1.14 -2.48 -4.89
CA GLU A 72 2.45 -3.12 -4.75
C GLU A 72 2.34 -4.57 -4.24
N ILE A 73 1.48 -4.81 -3.24
CA ILE A 73 1.22 -6.17 -2.73
C ILE A 73 0.58 -7.05 -3.81
N ALA A 74 -0.37 -6.52 -4.57
CA ALA A 74 -1.04 -7.26 -5.64
C ALA A 74 -0.06 -7.61 -6.77
N GLU A 75 0.83 -6.69 -7.12
CA GLU A 75 1.86 -6.93 -8.14
C GLU A 75 2.86 -8.00 -7.70
N ARG A 76 3.34 -7.94 -6.45
CA ARG A 76 4.21 -9.01 -5.90
C ARG A 76 3.54 -10.38 -5.94
N ARG A 77 2.26 -10.46 -5.56
CA ARG A 77 1.49 -11.72 -5.63
C ARG A 77 1.40 -12.26 -7.05
N ARG A 78 1.15 -11.40 -8.05
CA ARG A 78 1.16 -11.81 -9.46
C ARG A 78 2.51 -12.37 -9.90
N GLN A 79 3.60 -11.73 -9.49
CA GLN A 79 4.95 -12.19 -9.82
C GLN A 79 5.26 -13.54 -9.17
N ASP A 80 4.90 -13.73 -7.90
CA ASP A 80 5.07 -15.00 -7.19
C ASP A 80 4.26 -16.12 -7.86
N GLU A 81 3.02 -15.85 -8.26
CA GLU A 81 2.17 -16.82 -8.98
C GLU A 81 2.79 -17.26 -10.31
N ILE A 82 3.34 -16.30 -11.08
CA ILE A 82 4.02 -16.58 -12.35
C ILE A 82 5.27 -17.44 -12.10
N GLN A 83 6.11 -17.09 -11.12
CA GLN A 83 7.30 -17.86 -10.78
C GLN A 83 6.97 -19.28 -10.35
N ILE A 84 5.96 -19.46 -9.49
CA ILE A 84 5.50 -20.78 -9.05
C ILE A 84 4.97 -21.59 -10.23
N ALA A 85 4.19 -20.98 -11.12
CA ALA A 85 3.66 -21.65 -12.30
C ALA A 85 4.78 -22.09 -13.27
N GLU A 86 5.80 -21.26 -13.46
CA GLU A 86 6.95 -21.58 -14.29
C GLU A 86 7.79 -22.72 -13.70
N GLN A 87 8.08 -22.67 -12.40
CA GLN A 87 8.78 -23.75 -11.69
C GLN A 87 8.04 -25.08 -11.82
N LYS A 88 6.71 -25.09 -11.68
CA LYS A 88 5.89 -26.29 -11.88
C LYS A 88 6.03 -26.85 -13.29
N ARG A 89 5.95 -26.01 -14.33
CA ARG A 89 6.15 -26.44 -15.73
C ARG A 89 7.53 -27.04 -15.96
N GLN A 90 8.58 -26.45 -15.40
CA GLN A 90 9.94 -26.98 -15.49
C GLN A 90 10.07 -28.33 -14.76
N LEU A 91 9.45 -28.46 -13.59
CA LEU A 91 9.45 -29.71 -12.85
C LEU A 91 8.69 -30.81 -13.60
N ASP A 92 7.52 -30.51 -14.16
CA ASP A 92 6.71 -31.47 -14.90
C ASP A 92 7.42 -31.96 -16.17
N THR A 93 8.07 -31.05 -16.90
CA THR A 93 8.90 -31.41 -18.07
C THR A 93 10.10 -32.25 -17.68
N ARG A 94 10.80 -31.91 -16.58
CA ARG A 94 11.90 -32.72 -16.04
C ARG A 94 11.41 -34.12 -15.66
N ASN A 95 10.36 -34.22 -14.86
CA ASN A 95 9.76 -35.48 -14.42
C ASN A 95 9.30 -36.34 -15.61
N GLY A 96 8.71 -35.72 -16.63
CA GLY A 96 8.34 -36.39 -17.88
C GLY A 96 9.55 -36.96 -18.62
N SER A 97 10.64 -36.19 -18.72
CA SER A 97 11.89 -36.64 -19.33
C SER A 97 12.56 -37.79 -18.55
N GLU A 98 12.54 -37.73 -17.21
CA GLU A 98 13.06 -38.78 -16.34
C GLU A 98 12.26 -40.07 -16.48
N ARG A 99 10.92 -39.96 -16.57
CA ARG A 99 10.03 -41.10 -16.84
C ARG A 99 10.34 -41.75 -18.19
N MET A 100 10.59 -40.97 -19.24
CA MET A 100 10.99 -41.52 -20.54
C MET A 100 12.33 -42.26 -20.45
N LYS A 101 13.35 -41.66 -19.80
CA LYS A 101 14.66 -42.29 -19.61
C LYS A 101 14.53 -43.63 -18.87
N TRP A 102 13.73 -43.67 -17.80
CA TRP A 102 13.47 -44.89 -17.05
C TRP A 102 12.81 -45.96 -17.92
N ASN A 103 11.77 -45.59 -18.68
CA ASN A 103 11.10 -46.52 -19.61
C ASN A 103 12.05 -47.10 -20.67
N PHE A 104 12.92 -46.28 -21.26
CA PHE A 104 13.94 -46.75 -22.21
C PHE A 104 14.94 -47.70 -21.55
N SER A 105 15.39 -47.36 -20.34
CA SER A 105 16.28 -48.22 -19.56
C SER A 105 15.66 -49.59 -19.31
N CYS A 106 14.42 -49.64 -18.80
CA CYS A 106 13.70 -50.89 -18.56
C CYS A 106 13.52 -51.73 -19.84
N LYS A 107 13.16 -51.11 -20.96
CA LYS A 107 13.06 -51.80 -22.27
C LYS A 107 14.41 -52.40 -22.69
N LYS A 108 15.52 -51.66 -22.51
CA LYS A 108 16.87 -52.15 -22.82
C LYS A 108 17.25 -53.37 -21.97
N TYR A 109 16.98 -53.33 -20.66
CA TYR A 109 17.22 -54.47 -19.77
C TYR A 109 16.40 -55.71 -20.17
N ALA A 110 15.12 -55.52 -20.50
CA ALA A 110 14.25 -56.61 -20.94
C ALA A 110 14.72 -57.25 -22.26
N LEU A 111 15.19 -56.43 -23.21
CA LEU A 111 15.78 -56.93 -24.45
C LEU A 111 17.07 -57.72 -24.16
N LYS A 112 17.98 -57.19 -23.34
CA LYS A 112 19.25 -57.88 -22.99
C LYS A 112 19.00 -59.28 -22.42
N GLN A 113 17.99 -59.44 -21.56
CA GLN A 113 17.61 -60.75 -21.00
C GLN A 113 17.01 -61.70 -22.06
N LYS A 114 16.30 -61.19 -23.07
CA LYS A 114 15.70 -62.00 -24.14
C LYS A 114 16.70 -62.47 -25.21
N VAL A 115 17.74 -61.69 -25.50
CA VAL A 115 18.77 -62.07 -26.50
C VAL A 115 19.91 -62.93 -25.93
N GLY A 116 19.90 -63.26 -24.63
CA GLY A 116 20.80 -64.26 -24.06
C GLY A 116 22.30 -63.93 -24.15
N LEU A 117 22.67 -62.66 -23.95
CA LEU A 117 24.06 -62.23 -23.73
C LEU A 117 24.38 -62.14 -22.24
#